data_AF-A0AA96FGL0-F1
#
_entry.id   AF-A0AA96FGL0-F1
#
_cell.length_a   1.000
_cell.length_b   1.000
_cell.length_c   1.000
_cell.angle_alpha   90.00
_cell.angle_beta   90.00
_cell.angle_gamma   90.00
#
_symmetry.space_group_name_H-M   'P 1'
#
loop_
_entity.id
_entity.type
_entity.pdbx_description
1 polymer ?
#
loop_
_entity_poly.entity_id
_entity_poly.type
_entity_poly.pdbx_seq_one_letter_code
_entity_poly.pdbx_strand_id
1 'polypeptide(L)'
;MLGLSNRETALALWIAVIAVAVLATPGARKVLPGLVKQLVAWKILVPLTTFTAYMAAVTWSAAKLGWWDWSLIGPTIFWFLTSALGLFLSSNDAIKNKAHYRRVIAGTIGGLALLGVLADLYSFPLGWEFLLQGAIGFLVMLSAVAARKDETKAVATGSNILVGVVALAILGFSLVHLVGDIRAGDMDWLGLGRGTFLPIWMTVAAALFLWPLSLMMAYEKAFVYLKIAKLTPRQRRRARLALLLACGPRTTQVGRVNMNTMIRMGRVESVRSSVAEYRVWRAEQDEKERPLPPAQAEAKATRDVLTWISTCHMGWHRRREGTYRPDLIDILDKDFVKKGLPDDHSIGHEVSPDGKAWRAWRQMSDGRYVGIGAAEIPHEEWHYEGGNAPSGFPPAADWVGPLAFAAEGSFWD
;
A
#
# COMPACT_ATOMS: atom_id res chain seq x y z
N MET A 1 -15.13 -36.61 20.14
CA MET A 1 -14.32 -36.61 18.90
C MET A 1 -14.88 -35.50 18.02
N LEU A 2 -14.10 -34.47 17.72
CA LEU A 2 -14.54 -33.34 16.89
C LEU A 2 -14.75 -33.87 15.46
N GLY A 3 -16.01 -34.06 15.05
CA GLY A 3 -16.33 -34.39 13.66
C GLY A 3 -16.11 -33.15 12.80
N LEU A 4 -15.07 -33.13 11.99
CA LEU A 4 -14.82 -32.06 11.03
C LEU A 4 -15.94 -32.07 9.98
N SER A 5 -16.52 -30.91 9.71
CA SER A 5 -17.46 -30.73 8.59
C SER A 5 -16.77 -30.99 7.25
N ASN A 6 -17.56 -31.27 6.20
CA ASN A 6 -17.02 -31.44 4.84
C ASN A 6 -16.20 -30.23 4.40
N ARG A 7 -16.62 -29.03 4.82
CA ARG A 7 -15.94 -27.77 4.54
C ARG A 7 -14.55 -27.68 5.19
N GLU A 8 -14.46 -28.03 6.48
CA GLU A 8 -13.20 -28.02 7.21
C GLU A 8 -12.24 -29.09 6.67
N THR A 9 -12.78 -30.25 6.30
CA THR A 9 -12.02 -31.31 5.65
C THR A 9 -11.51 -30.84 4.28
N ALA A 10 -12.33 -30.18 3.46
CA ALA A 10 -11.91 -29.61 2.18
C ALA A 10 -10.81 -28.53 2.35
N LEU A 11 -10.95 -27.65 3.34
CA LEU A 11 -9.94 -26.65 3.65
C LEU A 11 -8.61 -27.28 4.08
N ALA A 12 -8.66 -28.29 4.94
CA ALA A 12 -7.47 -29.03 5.39
C ALA A 12 -6.77 -29.73 4.20
N LEU A 13 -7.54 -30.31 3.28
CA LEU A 13 -7.01 -30.89 2.04
C LEU A 13 -6.32 -29.82 1.17
N TRP A 14 -6.93 -28.65 0.98
CA TRP A 14 -6.30 -27.56 0.22
C TRP A 14 -5.04 -27.02 0.88
N ILE A 15 -5.01 -26.88 2.20
CA ILE A 15 -3.79 -26.50 2.95
C ILE A 15 -2.69 -27.53 2.68
N ALA A 16 -3.00 -28.83 2.72
CA ALA A 16 -2.04 -29.88 2.41
C ALA A 16 -1.55 -29.81 0.96
N VAL A 17 -2.45 -29.62 -0.01
CA VAL A 17 -2.11 -29.45 -1.43
C VAL A 17 -1.18 -28.24 -1.65
N ILE A 18 -1.51 -27.10 -1.04
CA ILE A 18 -0.68 -25.88 -1.12
C ILE A 18 0.68 -26.12 -0.47
N ALA A 19 0.72 -26.76 0.70
CA ALA A 19 1.98 -27.09 1.37
C ALA A 19 2.86 -27.98 0.49
N VAL A 20 2.30 -29.02 -0.12
CA VAL A 20 3.01 -29.89 -1.08
C VAL A 20 3.47 -29.10 -2.30
N ALA A 21 2.64 -28.23 -2.88
CA ALA A 21 3.02 -27.41 -4.03
C ALA A 21 4.18 -26.44 -3.72
N VAL A 22 4.13 -25.80 -2.54
CA VAL A 22 5.20 -24.91 -2.04
C VAL A 22 6.50 -25.69 -1.82
N LEU A 23 6.42 -26.89 -1.24
CA LEU A 23 7.58 -27.76 -1.02
C LEU A 23 8.10 -28.39 -2.32
N ALA A 24 7.25 -28.62 -3.32
CA ALA A 24 7.68 -29.12 -4.63
C ALA A 24 8.44 -28.03 -5.42
N THR A 25 8.02 -26.76 -5.29
CA THR A 25 8.56 -25.65 -6.08
C THR A 25 9.95 -25.20 -5.58
N PRO A 26 11.03 -25.30 -6.38
CA PRO A 26 12.39 -24.97 -5.94
C PRO A 26 12.55 -23.51 -5.48
N GLY A 27 11.89 -22.57 -6.17
CA GLY A 27 11.91 -21.15 -5.82
C GLY A 27 11.25 -20.88 -4.45
N ALA A 28 10.10 -21.49 -4.19
CA ALA A 28 9.38 -21.32 -2.93
C ALA A 28 10.14 -21.95 -1.75
N ARG A 29 10.75 -23.14 -1.95
CA ARG A 29 11.63 -23.79 -0.96
C ARG A 29 12.79 -22.92 -0.49
N LYS A 30 13.39 -22.12 -1.38
CA LYS A 30 14.50 -21.23 -1.02
C LYS A 30 14.05 -20.05 -0.14
N VAL A 31 12.82 -19.59 -0.34
CA VAL A 31 12.25 -18.44 0.39
C VAL A 31 11.67 -18.87 1.75
N LEU A 32 11.18 -20.11 1.85
CA LEU A 32 10.47 -20.63 3.01
C LEU A 32 11.25 -20.49 4.34
N PRO A 33 12.54 -20.86 4.45
CA PRO A 33 13.30 -20.68 5.69
C PRO A 33 13.43 -19.21 6.09
N GLY A 34 13.55 -18.30 5.12
CA GLY A 34 13.59 -16.86 5.36
C GLY A 34 12.28 -16.34 5.94
N LEU A 35 11.14 -16.78 5.40
CA LEU A 35 9.81 -16.44 5.91
C LEU A 35 9.58 -16.98 7.32
N VAL A 36 9.89 -18.26 7.56
CA VAL A 36 9.77 -18.88 8.90
C VAL A 36 10.65 -18.14 9.90
N LYS A 37 11.91 -17.85 9.55
CA LYS A 37 12.82 -17.09 10.41
C LYS A 37 12.30 -15.69 10.75
N GLN A 38 11.61 -15.03 9.82
CA GLN A 38 10.98 -13.73 10.07
C GLN A 38 9.77 -13.86 10.99
N LEU A 39 8.89 -14.83 10.75
CA LEU A 39 7.70 -15.06 11.59
C LEU A 39 8.07 -15.45 13.02
N VAL A 40 9.14 -16.23 13.21
CA VAL A 40 9.63 -16.68 14.53
C VAL A 40 10.52 -15.63 15.20
N ALA A 41 10.87 -14.52 14.52
CA ALA A 41 11.60 -13.44 15.16
C ALA A 41 10.77 -12.89 16.32
N TRP A 42 11.39 -12.74 17.50
CA TRP A 42 10.76 -12.22 18.73
C TRP A 42 9.88 -10.98 18.49
N LYS A 43 10.31 -10.09 17.59
CA LYS A 43 9.59 -8.85 17.24
C LYS A 43 8.24 -9.07 16.54
N ILE A 44 8.03 -10.22 15.90
CA ILE A 44 6.76 -10.63 15.29
C ILE A 44 6.07 -11.66 16.17
N LEU A 45 6.83 -12.63 16.69
CA LEU A 45 6.29 -13.71 17.50
C LEU A 45 5.57 -13.19 18.75
N VAL A 46 6.15 -12.24 19.50
CA VAL A 46 5.51 -11.74 20.73
C VAL A 46 4.22 -10.96 20.46
N PRO A 47 4.18 -9.98 19.54
CA PRO A 47 2.93 -9.32 19.21
C PRO A 47 1.89 -10.30 18.65
N LEU A 48 2.30 -11.27 17.84
CA LEU A 48 1.40 -12.27 17.26
C LEU A 48 0.81 -13.19 18.32
N THR A 49 1.63 -13.74 19.23
CA THR A 49 1.14 -14.60 20.31
C THR A 49 0.25 -13.83 21.28
N THR A 50 0.60 -12.57 21.59
CA THR A 50 -0.24 -11.69 22.41
C THR A 50 -1.58 -11.41 21.73
N PHE A 51 -1.58 -11.18 20.42
CA PHE A 51 -2.78 -11.00 19.62
C PHE A 51 -3.65 -12.25 19.61
N THR A 52 -3.06 -13.43 19.38
CA THR A 52 -3.78 -14.72 19.44
C THR A 52 -4.39 -14.96 20.82
N ALA A 53 -3.62 -14.71 21.90
CA ALA A 53 -4.12 -14.85 23.27
C ALA A 53 -5.27 -13.87 23.57
N TYR A 54 -5.16 -12.63 23.10
CA TYR A 54 -6.24 -11.64 23.19
C TYR A 54 -7.50 -12.12 22.45
N MET A 55 -7.37 -12.60 21.21
CA MET A 55 -8.51 -13.10 20.44
C MET A 55 -9.14 -14.32 21.10
N ALA A 56 -8.34 -15.24 21.65
CA ALA A 56 -8.83 -16.40 22.40
C ALA A 56 -9.60 -15.99 23.68
N ALA A 57 -9.10 -14.98 24.40
CA ALA A 57 -9.81 -14.43 25.56
C ALA A 57 -11.14 -13.78 25.15
N VAL A 58 -11.15 -13.03 24.05
CA VAL A 58 -12.36 -12.39 23.51
C VAL A 58 -13.39 -13.44 23.06
N THR A 59 -12.97 -14.54 22.42
CA THR A 59 -13.85 -15.66 22.09
C THR A 59 -14.40 -16.38 23.31
N TRP A 60 -13.56 -16.57 24.33
CA TRP A 60 -14.00 -17.15 25.59
C TRP A 60 -15.00 -16.26 26.33
N SER A 61 -14.81 -14.94 26.31
CA SER A 61 -15.77 -13.97 26.85
C SER A 61 -17.09 -14.01 26.09
N ALA A 62 -17.07 -14.10 24.76
CA ALA A 62 -18.27 -14.25 23.95
C ALA A 62 -19.01 -15.58 24.23
N ALA A 63 -18.27 -16.66 24.50
CA ALA A 63 -18.85 -17.94 24.89
C ALA A 63 -19.63 -17.82 26.21
N LYS A 64 -19.09 -17.08 27.19
CA LYS A 64 -19.79 -16.80 28.47
C LYS A 64 -21.04 -15.96 28.31
N LEU A 65 -21.07 -15.06 27.33
CA LEU A 65 -22.23 -14.21 27.01
C LEU A 65 -23.27 -14.93 26.14
N GLY A 66 -23.02 -16.19 25.75
CA GLY A 66 -23.90 -16.95 24.86
C GLY A 66 -23.86 -16.48 23.40
N TRP A 67 -22.87 -15.67 23.01
CA TRP A 67 -22.66 -15.18 21.65
C TRP A 67 -21.78 -16.11 20.81
N TRP A 68 -21.14 -17.10 21.44
CA TRP A 68 -20.30 -18.09 20.79
C TRP A 68 -20.55 -19.47 21.38
N ASP A 69 -20.52 -20.50 20.56
CA ASP A 69 -20.56 -21.91 20.98
C ASP A 69 -19.59 -22.75 20.13
N TRP A 70 -19.47 -24.03 20.48
CA TRP A 70 -18.51 -24.95 19.83
C TRP A 70 -18.77 -25.20 18.34
N SER A 71 -19.98 -24.95 17.83
CA SER A 71 -20.26 -25.07 16.39
C SER A 71 -19.49 -24.02 15.57
N LEU A 72 -19.17 -22.87 16.18
CA LEU A 72 -18.52 -21.73 15.52
C LEU A 72 -16.98 -21.80 15.55
N ILE A 73 -16.40 -22.89 16.07
CA ILE A 73 -14.94 -23.02 16.14
C ILE A 73 -14.29 -23.02 14.76
N GLY A 74 -14.88 -23.73 13.79
CA GLY A 74 -14.43 -23.75 12.40
C GLY A 74 -14.43 -22.36 11.77
N PRO A 75 -15.59 -21.66 11.74
CA PRO A 75 -15.69 -20.28 11.28
C PRO A 75 -14.72 -19.31 11.98
N THR A 76 -14.49 -19.49 13.29
CA THR A 76 -13.57 -18.65 14.08
C THR A 76 -12.12 -18.86 13.64
N ILE A 77 -11.67 -20.11 13.49
CA ILE A 77 -10.32 -20.43 13.02
C ILE A 77 -10.12 -19.91 11.59
N PHE A 78 -11.11 -20.14 10.72
CA PHE A 78 -11.06 -19.65 9.34
C PHE A 78 -10.94 -18.12 9.28
N TRP A 79 -11.79 -17.40 10.03
CA TRP A 79 -11.72 -15.95 10.13
C TRP A 79 -10.38 -15.49 10.69
N PHE A 80 -9.84 -16.17 11.71
CA PHE A 80 -8.55 -15.82 12.29
C PHE A 80 -7.41 -15.94 11.28
N LEU A 81 -7.32 -17.07 10.57
CA LEU A 81 -6.24 -17.33 9.61
C LEU A 81 -6.31 -16.43 8.37
N THR A 82 -7.51 -16.10 7.91
CA THR A 82 -7.70 -15.30 6.69
C THR A 82 -7.69 -13.80 6.98
N SER A 83 -8.46 -13.37 7.98
CA SER A 83 -8.71 -11.95 8.26
C SER A 83 -7.85 -11.40 9.38
N ALA A 84 -7.77 -12.09 10.52
CA ALA A 84 -7.02 -11.56 11.66
C ALA A 84 -5.53 -11.45 11.35
N LEU A 85 -4.95 -12.46 10.69
CA LEU A 85 -3.56 -12.39 10.21
C LEU A 85 -3.36 -11.30 9.16
N GLY A 86 -4.27 -11.15 8.21
CA GLY A 86 -4.22 -10.07 7.21
C GLY A 86 -4.25 -8.69 7.87
N LEU A 87 -5.17 -8.48 8.82
CA LEU A 87 -5.27 -7.25 9.61
C LEU A 87 -4.01 -7.00 10.43
N PHE A 88 -3.47 -8.03 11.09
CA PHE A 88 -2.24 -7.94 11.88
C PHE A 88 -1.05 -7.52 11.01
N LEU A 89 -0.85 -8.12 9.85
CA LEU A 89 0.23 -7.76 8.93
C LEU A 89 0.04 -6.35 8.36
N SER A 90 -1.19 -5.97 8.02
CA SER A 90 -1.52 -4.63 7.51
C SER A 90 -1.41 -3.52 8.56
N SER A 91 -1.32 -3.86 9.85
CA SER A 91 -1.19 -2.87 10.93
C SER A 91 0.07 -2.01 10.80
N ASN A 92 1.11 -2.53 10.14
CA ASN A 92 2.33 -1.78 9.83
C ASN A 92 2.08 -0.70 8.76
N ASP A 93 1.12 -0.91 7.85
CA ASP A 93 0.73 0.08 6.83
C ASP A 93 -0.22 1.14 7.38
N ALA A 94 -0.94 0.83 8.46
CA ALA A 94 -1.78 1.80 9.19
C ALA A 94 -0.96 3.01 9.70
N ILE A 95 0.34 2.82 9.95
CA ILE A 95 1.29 3.86 10.33
C ILE A 95 1.42 4.93 9.22
N LYS A 96 1.26 4.53 7.95
CA LYS A 96 1.47 5.39 6.77
C LYS A 96 0.17 6.02 6.26
N ASN A 97 -0.94 5.28 6.27
CA ASN A 97 -2.20 5.74 5.67
C ASN A 97 -3.45 5.28 6.44
N LYS A 98 -4.12 6.24 7.12
CA LYS A 98 -5.36 5.99 7.88
C LYS A 98 -6.53 5.55 6.99
N ALA A 99 -6.62 6.05 5.77
CA ALA A 99 -7.69 5.68 4.83
C ALA A 99 -7.52 4.23 4.33
N HIS A 100 -6.29 3.78 4.15
CA HIS A 100 -5.99 2.39 3.82
C HIS A 100 -6.46 1.44 4.93
N TYR A 101 -6.09 1.71 6.19
CA TYR A 101 -6.51 0.88 7.32
C TYR A 101 -8.03 0.82 7.51
N ARG A 102 -8.74 1.95 7.37
CA ARG A 102 -10.21 1.99 7.40
C ARG A 102 -10.82 1.16 6.27
N ARG A 103 -10.23 1.22 5.08
CA ARG A 103 -10.70 0.46 3.91
C ARG A 103 -10.48 -1.04 4.09
N VAL A 104 -9.34 -1.45 4.66
CA VAL A 104 -9.08 -2.86 4.98
C VAL A 104 -10.09 -3.38 6.00
N ILE A 105 -10.32 -2.66 7.11
CA ILE A 105 -11.34 -3.04 8.09
C ILE A 105 -12.74 -3.12 7.46
N ALA A 106 -13.14 -2.11 6.69
CA ALA A 106 -14.44 -2.10 6.03
C ALA A 106 -14.59 -3.26 5.02
N GLY A 107 -13.51 -3.59 4.30
CA GLY A 107 -13.46 -4.73 3.39
C GLY A 107 -13.55 -6.08 4.12
N THR A 108 -12.93 -6.21 5.29
CA THR A 108 -13.02 -7.42 6.13
C THR A 108 -14.43 -7.62 6.69
N ILE A 109 -15.08 -6.55 7.15
CA ILE A 109 -16.46 -6.60 7.65
C ILE A 109 -17.43 -6.98 6.52
N GLY A 110 -17.30 -6.37 5.33
CA GLY A 110 -18.19 -6.66 4.20
C GLY A 110 -17.97 -8.02 3.54
N GLY A 111 -16.72 -8.40 3.29
CA GLY A 111 -16.37 -9.60 2.52
C GLY A 111 -16.52 -10.91 3.30
N LEU A 112 -16.18 -10.93 4.60
CA LEU A 112 -16.28 -12.14 5.42
C LEU A 112 -17.59 -12.29 6.18
N ALA A 113 -18.34 -11.22 6.44
CA ALA A 113 -19.70 -11.38 6.96
C ALA A 113 -20.57 -12.15 5.95
N LEU A 114 -20.41 -11.87 4.65
CA LEU A 114 -21.07 -12.63 3.59
C LEU A 114 -20.58 -14.09 3.57
N LEU A 115 -19.28 -14.36 3.57
CA LEU A 115 -18.76 -15.74 3.56
C LEU A 115 -19.07 -16.55 4.82
N GLY A 116 -19.17 -15.92 6.00
CA GLY A 116 -19.55 -16.58 7.25
C GLY A 116 -21.01 -17.03 7.25
N VAL A 117 -21.92 -16.18 6.80
CA VAL A 117 -23.35 -16.51 6.62
C VAL A 117 -23.54 -17.58 5.54
N LEU A 118 -22.78 -17.48 4.45
CA LEU A 118 -22.79 -18.45 3.36
C LEU A 118 -22.28 -19.82 3.76
N ALA A 119 -21.25 -19.85 4.60
CA ALA A 119 -20.70 -21.08 5.09
C ALA A 119 -21.70 -21.77 6.03
N ASP A 120 -22.24 -21.08 7.01
CA ASP A 120 -23.08 -21.71 8.05
C ASP A 120 -24.42 -22.26 7.53
N LEU A 121 -24.98 -21.70 6.46
CA LEU A 121 -26.31 -22.09 5.97
C LEU A 121 -26.35 -23.43 5.24
N TYR A 122 -25.25 -23.89 4.64
CA TYR A 122 -25.22 -25.20 3.96
C TYR A 122 -23.79 -25.76 3.88
N SER A 123 -23.62 -27.03 4.23
CA SER A 123 -22.37 -27.76 3.97
C SER A 123 -22.60 -28.66 2.77
N PHE A 124 -21.92 -28.38 1.66
CA PHE A 124 -21.98 -29.22 0.48
C PHE A 124 -21.30 -30.59 0.75
N PRO A 125 -21.57 -31.60 -0.08
CA PRO A 125 -20.77 -32.82 -0.10
C PRO A 125 -19.28 -32.49 -0.29
N LEU A 126 -18.40 -33.24 0.37
CA LEU A 126 -16.95 -32.98 0.39
C LEU A 126 -16.34 -32.73 -0.99
N GLY A 127 -16.74 -33.48 -2.02
CA GLY A 127 -16.24 -33.30 -3.38
C GLY A 127 -16.59 -31.93 -3.97
N TRP A 128 -17.80 -31.43 -3.72
CA TRP A 128 -18.24 -30.13 -4.23
C TRP A 128 -17.63 -28.97 -3.43
N GLU A 129 -17.50 -29.12 -2.10
CA GLU A 129 -16.74 -28.18 -1.26
C GLU A 129 -15.30 -28.01 -1.76
N PHE A 130 -14.61 -29.12 -2.03
CA PHE A 130 -13.23 -29.10 -2.51
C PHE A 130 -13.11 -28.42 -3.88
N LEU A 131 -14.01 -28.72 -4.82
CA LEU A 131 -14.01 -28.10 -6.15
C LEU A 131 -14.33 -26.61 -6.09
N LEU A 132 -15.35 -26.21 -5.33
CA LEU A 132 -15.73 -24.80 -5.19
C LEU A 132 -14.62 -23.97 -4.54
N GLN A 133 -14.05 -24.45 -3.43
CA GLN A 133 -12.94 -23.76 -2.76
C GLN A 133 -11.70 -23.66 -3.68
N GLY A 134 -11.41 -24.72 -4.44
CA GLY A 134 -10.34 -24.73 -5.43
C GLY A 134 -10.55 -23.73 -6.56
N ALA A 135 -11.75 -23.70 -7.12
CA ALA A 135 -12.12 -22.76 -8.18
C ALA A 135 -12.03 -21.31 -7.69
N ILE A 136 -12.60 -21.00 -6.52
CA ILE A 136 -12.51 -19.65 -5.92
C ILE A 136 -11.05 -19.29 -5.64
N GLY A 137 -10.29 -20.18 -5.00
CA GLY A 137 -8.88 -19.97 -4.68
C GLY A 137 -8.03 -19.74 -5.93
N PHE A 138 -8.28 -20.50 -7.00
CA PHE A 138 -7.64 -20.32 -8.30
C PHE A 138 -7.97 -18.96 -8.91
N LEU A 139 -9.25 -18.54 -8.92
CA LEU A 139 -9.66 -17.24 -9.46
C LEU A 139 -9.07 -16.07 -8.67
N VAL A 140 -9.01 -16.19 -7.34
CA VAL A 140 -8.36 -15.18 -6.49
C VAL A 140 -6.86 -15.11 -6.77
N MET A 141 -6.18 -16.25 -6.92
CA MET A 141 -4.76 -16.26 -7.29
C MET A 141 -4.53 -15.70 -8.71
N LEU A 142 -5.37 -16.08 -9.67
CA LEU A 142 -5.31 -15.56 -11.03
C LEU A 142 -5.47 -14.04 -11.04
N SER A 143 -6.44 -13.53 -10.29
CA SER A 143 -6.64 -12.09 -10.08
C SER A 143 -5.41 -11.41 -9.47
N ALA A 144 -4.84 -11.99 -8.40
CA ALA A 144 -3.67 -11.44 -7.73
C ALA A 144 -2.40 -11.44 -8.60
N VAL A 145 -2.22 -12.43 -9.47
CA VAL A 145 -1.10 -12.50 -10.42
C VAL A 145 -1.33 -11.52 -11.58
N ALA A 146 -2.53 -11.51 -12.15
CA ALA A 146 -2.90 -10.64 -13.27
C ALA A 146 -2.90 -9.15 -12.89
N ALA A 147 -3.14 -8.81 -11.62
CA ALA A 147 -3.08 -7.43 -11.15
C ALA A 147 -1.66 -6.83 -11.09
N ARG A 148 -0.61 -7.64 -11.29
CA ARG A 148 0.80 -7.16 -11.21
C ARG A 148 1.27 -6.37 -12.43
N LYS A 149 0.62 -6.55 -13.58
CA LYS A 149 0.95 -5.86 -14.83
C LYS A 149 -0.31 -5.19 -15.38
N ASP A 150 -0.15 -3.99 -15.92
CA ASP A 150 -1.27 -3.25 -16.53
C ASP A 150 -1.89 -4.03 -17.70
N GLU A 151 -1.07 -4.73 -18.48
CA GLU A 151 -1.48 -5.55 -19.64
C GLU A 151 -2.50 -6.64 -19.28
N THR A 152 -2.40 -7.22 -18.08
CA THR A 152 -3.26 -8.32 -17.63
C THR A 152 -4.41 -7.86 -16.74
N LYS A 153 -4.63 -6.55 -16.61
CA LYS A 153 -5.65 -5.99 -15.72
C LYS A 153 -7.08 -6.45 -16.08
N ALA A 154 -7.38 -6.65 -17.36
CA ALA A 154 -8.67 -7.19 -17.81
C ALA A 154 -8.93 -8.60 -17.24
N VAL A 155 -7.90 -9.46 -17.17
CA VAL A 155 -7.99 -10.80 -16.59
C VAL A 155 -8.24 -10.73 -15.08
N ALA A 156 -7.60 -9.78 -14.39
CA ALA A 156 -7.83 -9.55 -12.96
C ALA A 156 -9.28 -9.11 -12.70
N THR A 157 -9.78 -8.16 -13.49
CA THR A 157 -11.17 -7.69 -13.40
C THR A 157 -12.16 -8.82 -13.68
N GLY A 158 -11.96 -9.58 -14.77
CA GLY A 158 -12.82 -10.72 -15.12
C GLY A 158 -12.84 -11.80 -14.03
N SER A 159 -11.68 -12.12 -13.45
CA SER A 159 -11.57 -13.08 -12.35
C SER A 159 -12.31 -12.60 -11.10
N ASN A 160 -12.21 -11.31 -10.75
CA ASN A 160 -12.93 -10.73 -9.63
C ASN A 160 -14.45 -10.72 -9.85
N ILE A 161 -14.91 -10.42 -11.09
CA ILE A 161 -16.33 -10.50 -11.45
C ILE A 161 -16.83 -11.93 -11.25
N LEU A 162 -16.08 -12.93 -11.73
CA LEU A 162 -16.47 -14.33 -11.61
C LEU A 162 -16.54 -14.79 -10.15
N VAL A 163 -15.57 -14.39 -9.30
CA VAL A 163 -15.65 -14.61 -7.85
C VAL A 163 -16.91 -13.97 -7.26
N GLY A 164 -17.25 -12.75 -7.68
CA GLY A 164 -18.47 -12.06 -7.28
C GLY A 164 -19.75 -12.80 -7.70
N VAL A 165 -19.80 -13.31 -8.93
CA VAL A 165 -20.93 -14.11 -9.45
C VAL A 165 -21.08 -15.42 -8.68
N VAL A 166 -19.97 -16.14 -8.42
CA VAL A 166 -19.99 -17.37 -7.62
C VAL A 166 -20.48 -17.06 -6.20
N ALA A 167 -19.97 -16.00 -5.57
CA ALA A 167 -20.44 -15.59 -4.25
C ALA A 167 -21.95 -15.27 -4.26
N LEU A 168 -22.44 -14.57 -5.30
CA LEU A 168 -23.87 -14.25 -5.45
C LEU A 168 -24.74 -15.50 -5.68
N ALA A 169 -24.25 -16.47 -6.44
CA ALA A 169 -24.95 -17.74 -6.67
C ALA A 169 -25.07 -18.56 -5.39
N ILE A 170 -23.99 -18.63 -4.60
CA ILE A 170 -24.02 -19.27 -3.28
C ILE A 170 -24.99 -18.50 -2.37
N LEU A 171 -25.00 -17.16 -2.39
CA LEU A 171 -25.94 -16.35 -1.59
C LEU A 171 -27.39 -16.64 -1.94
N GLY A 172 -27.71 -16.69 -3.23
CA GLY A 172 -29.05 -17.03 -3.70
C GLY A 172 -29.48 -18.44 -3.27
N PHE A 173 -28.58 -19.42 -3.41
CA PHE A 173 -28.85 -20.80 -3.02
C PHE A 173 -29.07 -20.94 -1.50
N SER A 174 -28.22 -20.30 -0.70
CA SER A 174 -28.35 -20.23 0.75
C SER A 174 -29.66 -19.56 1.15
N LEU A 175 -30.05 -18.46 0.50
CA LEU A 175 -31.31 -17.77 0.79
C LEU A 175 -32.55 -18.62 0.48
N VAL A 176 -32.54 -19.42 -0.59
CA VAL A 176 -33.64 -20.34 -0.91
C VAL A 176 -33.81 -21.41 0.18
N HIS A 177 -32.71 -21.99 0.66
CA HIS A 177 -32.74 -22.95 1.77
C HIS A 177 -33.21 -22.30 3.06
N LEU A 178 -32.70 -21.10 3.37
CA LEU A 178 -33.13 -20.33 4.53
C LEU A 178 -34.65 -20.09 4.52
N VAL A 179 -35.21 -19.67 3.39
CA VAL A 179 -36.66 -19.46 3.26
C VAL A 179 -37.43 -20.78 3.37
N GLY A 180 -36.88 -21.88 2.88
CA GLY A 180 -37.43 -23.23 3.04
C GLY A 180 -37.52 -23.65 4.51
N ASP A 181 -36.43 -23.49 5.25
CA ASP A 181 -36.33 -23.85 6.67
C ASP A 181 -37.21 -22.95 7.55
N ILE A 182 -37.30 -21.65 7.25
CA ILE A 182 -38.24 -20.72 7.91
C ILE A 182 -39.68 -21.17 7.69
N ARG A 183 -40.04 -21.59 6.47
CA ARG A 183 -41.39 -22.08 6.15
C ARG A 183 -41.70 -23.41 6.81
N ALA A 184 -40.69 -24.27 7.02
CA ALA A 184 -40.83 -25.55 7.70
C ALA A 184 -40.96 -25.40 9.24
N GLY A 185 -40.52 -24.28 9.82
CA GLY A 185 -40.60 -24.02 11.25
C GLY A 185 -39.40 -24.55 12.07
N ASP A 186 -38.40 -25.12 11.40
CA ASP A 186 -37.22 -25.75 12.02
C ASP A 186 -36.02 -24.79 12.18
N MET A 187 -36.27 -23.47 12.12
CA MET A 187 -35.21 -22.46 12.04
C MET A 187 -34.52 -22.19 13.38
N ASP A 188 -33.20 -22.43 13.44
CA ASP A 188 -32.33 -21.99 14.54
C ASP A 188 -31.89 -20.52 14.35
N TRP A 189 -32.77 -19.61 14.75
CA TRP A 189 -32.49 -18.16 14.75
C TRP A 189 -31.28 -17.76 15.58
N LEU A 190 -30.96 -18.52 16.62
CA LEU A 190 -29.88 -18.21 17.54
C LEU A 190 -28.53 -18.57 16.92
N GLY A 191 -28.41 -19.75 16.32
CA GLY A 191 -27.23 -20.18 15.56
C GLY A 191 -26.93 -19.23 14.40
N LEU A 192 -27.95 -18.90 13.60
CA LEU A 192 -27.80 -17.95 12.48
C LEU A 192 -27.34 -16.57 12.94
N GLY A 193 -27.91 -16.05 14.03
CA GLY A 193 -27.51 -14.78 14.63
C GLY A 193 -26.05 -14.80 15.09
N ARG A 194 -25.61 -15.87 15.75
CA ARG A 194 -24.22 -16.02 16.22
C ARG A 194 -23.24 -16.11 15.05
N GLY A 195 -23.52 -16.91 14.03
CA GLY A 195 -22.67 -17.07 12.84
C GLY A 195 -22.55 -15.76 12.04
N THR A 196 -23.64 -15.02 11.90
CA THR A 196 -23.66 -13.70 11.21
C THR A 196 -22.89 -12.63 11.98
N PHE A 197 -23.05 -12.61 13.30
CA PHE A 197 -22.41 -11.61 14.15
C PHE A 197 -20.92 -11.89 14.32
N LEU A 198 -20.51 -13.17 14.28
CA LEU A 198 -19.13 -13.64 14.50
C LEU A 198 -18.04 -12.78 13.85
N PRO A 199 -18.02 -12.57 12.51
CA PRO A 199 -16.95 -11.83 11.86
C PRO A 199 -16.96 -10.34 12.24
N ILE A 200 -18.13 -9.79 12.56
CA ILE A 200 -18.30 -8.36 12.86
C ILE A 200 -17.61 -8.04 14.19
N TRP A 201 -18.02 -8.68 15.29
CA TRP A 201 -17.44 -8.38 16.60
C TRP A 201 -15.99 -8.84 16.71
N MET A 202 -15.59 -9.93 16.02
CA MET A 202 -14.19 -10.33 15.91
C MET A 202 -13.33 -9.29 15.21
N THR A 203 -13.82 -8.68 14.13
CA THR A 203 -13.09 -7.61 13.43
C THR A 203 -12.99 -6.35 14.29
N VAL A 204 -14.06 -6.00 15.01
CA VAL A 204 -14.03 -4.87 15.94
C VAL A 204 -13.01 -5.12 17.06
N ALA A 205 -13.03 -6.30 17.69
CA ALA A 205 -12.08 -6.67 18.72
C ALA A 205 -10.63 -6.65 18.19
N ALA A 206 -10.38 -7.22 17.01
CA ALA A 206 -9.07 -7.15 16.39
C ALA A 206 -8.63 -5.71 16.13
N ALA A 207 -9.51 -4.84 15.62
CA ALA A 207 -9.19 -3.44 15.40
C ALA A 207 -8.85 -2.70 16.72
N LEU A 208 -9.55 -3.02 17.82
CA LEU A 208 -9.27 -2.47 19.15
C LEU A 208 -7.89 -2.85 19.66
N PHE A 209 -7.40 -4.05 19.36
CA PHE A 209 -6.04 -4.49 19.72
C PHE A 209 -4.97 -3.94 18.76
N LEU A 210 -5.26 -3.91 17.47
CA LEU A 210 -4.30 -3.53 16.45
C LEU A 210 -4.02 -2.03 16.43
N TRP A 211 -4.99 -1.19 16.81
CA TRP A 211 -4.78 0.25 16.93
C TRP A 211 -3.65 0.61 17.92
N PRO A 212 -3.67 0.20 19.20
CA PRO A 212 -2.58 0.50 20.13
C PRO A 212 -1.27 -0.22 19.75
N LEU A 213 -1.33 -1.42 19.16
CA LEU A 213 -0.16 -2.11 18.64
C LEU A 213 0.54 -1.27 17.55
N SER A 214 -0.22 -0.75 16.58
CA SER A 214 0.32 0.10 15.51
C SER A 214 0.95 1.38 16.05
N LEU A 215 0.39 1.96 17.12
CA LEU A 215 0.94 3.11 17.81
C LEU A 215 2.28 2.76 18.46
N MET A 216 2.35 1.64 19.19
CA MET A 216 3.59 1.16 19.81
C MET A 216 4.68 0.94 18.76
N MET A 217 4.35 0.30 17.63
CA MET A 217 5.29 0.07 16.53
C MET A 217 5.82 1.38 15.93
N ALA A 218 4.96 2.38 15.74
CA ALA A 218 5.37 3.69 15.25
C ALA A 218 6.37 4.37 16.20
N TYR A 219 6.11 4.32 17.52
CA TYR A 219 7.03 4.86 18.53
C TYR A 219 8.34 4.08 18.60
N GLU A 220 8.32 2.75 18.55
CA GLU A 220 9.54 1.94 18.57
C GLU A 220 10.46 2.32 17.40
N LYS A 221 9.90 2.47 16.19
CA LYS A 221 10.64 2.92 15.01
C LYS A 221 11.28 4.28 15.23
N ALA A 222 10.53 5.27 15.73
CA ALA A 222 11.08 6.59 16.03
C ALA A 222 12.18 6.54 17.11
N PHE A 223 12.04 5.67 18.11
CA PHE A 223 13.03 5.50 19.17
C PHE A 223 14.31 4.79 18.72
N VAL A 224 14.26 4.00 17.65
CA VAL A 224 15.46 3.43 17.02
C VAL A 224 16.34 4.54 16.45
N TYR A 225 15.78 5.59 15.84
CA TYR A 225 16.56 6.74 15.35
C TYR A 225 17.38 7.40 16.47
N LEU A 226 16.81 7.53 17.67
CA LEU A 226 17.51 8.06 18.85
C LEU A 226 18.65 7.16 19.36
N LYS A 227 18.55 5.84 19.14
CA LYS A 227 19.63 4.90 19.48
C LYS A 227 20.79 5.02 18.48
N ILE A 228 20.48 5.13 17.19
CA ILE A 228 21.47 5.29 16.10
C ILE A 228 22.23 6.61 16.25
N ALA A 229 21.55 7.67 16.68
CA ALA A 229 22.09 9.03 16.87
C ALA A 229 23.17 9.17 17.97
N LYS A 230 23.58 8.08 18.65
CA LYS A 230 24.57 8.06 19.74
C LYS A 230 24.32 9.11 20.86
N LEU A 231 23.06 9.45 21.11
CA LEU A 231 22.65 10.40 22.16
C LEU A 231 22.81 9.81 23.57
N THR A 232 23.09 10.66 24.55
CA THR A 232 23.18 10.26 25.98
C THR A 232 21.83 9.73 26.49
N PRO A 233 21.81 8.89 27.56
CA PRO A 233 20.56 8.36 28.12
C PRO A 233 19.54 9.45 28.51
N ARG A 234 20.00 10.58 29.05
CA ARG A 234 19.14 11.73 29.42
C ARG A 234 18.51 12.38 28.19
N GLN A 235 19.30 12.67 27.15
CA GLN A 235 18.83 13.21 25.87
C GLN A 235 17.78 12.29 25.22
N ARG A 236 18.01 10.97 25.24
CA ARG A 236 17.05 10.00 24.69
C ARG A 236 15.73 9.99 25.44
N ARG A 237 15.74 9.98 26.78
CA ARG A 237 14.50 9.99 27.60
C ARG A 237 13.69 11.26 27.34
N ARG A 238 14.37 12.41 27.26
CA ARG A 238 13.74 13.70 26.94
C ARG A 238 13.09 13.71 25.57
N ALA A 239 13.80 13.28 24.53
CA ALA A 239 13.26 13.24 23.17
C ALA A 239 12.09 12.26 23.04
N ARG A 240 12.11 11.13 23.76
CA ARG A 240 10.97 10.21 23.84
C ARG A 240 9.75 10.88 24.47
N LEU A 241 9.92 11.55 25.60
CA LEU A 241 8.85 12.27 26.28
C LEU A 241 8.30 13.41 25.42
N ALA A 242 9.17 14.17 24.76
CA ALA A 242 8.78 15.24 23.84
C ALA A 242 7.95 14.70 22.67
N LEU A 243 8.35 13.58 22.08
CA LEU A 243 7.60 12.94 20.99
C LEU A 243 6.22 12.46 21.46
N LEU A 244 6.14 11.84 22.65
CA LEU A 244 4.87 11.41 23.25
C LEU A 244 3.92 12.61 23.48
N LEU A 245 4.44 13.71 24.01
CA LEU A 245 3.67 14.93 24.27
C LEU A 245 3.25 15.65 22.98
N ALA A 246 4.08 15.59 21.93
CA ALA A 246 3.81 16.31 20.70
C ALA A 246 2.87 15.55 19.75
N CYS A 247 2.97 14.22 19.68
CA CYS A 247 2.17 13.38 18.79
C CYS A 247 0.92 12.78 19.46
N GLY A 248 0.99 12.49 20.77
CA GLY A 248 -0.08 11.82 21.50
C GLY A 248 -0.49 10.47 20.86
N PRO A 249 -1.79 10.13 20.82
CA PRO A 249 -2.29 8.88 20.25
C PRO A 249 -2.38 8.87 18.70
N ARG A 250 -1.83 9.88 18.01
CA ARG A 250 -1.97 10.01 16.56
C ARG A 250 -0.89 9.22 15.83
N THR A 251 -1.21 7.97 15.45
CA THR A 251 -0.32 7.02 14.75
C THR A 251 0.33 7.60 13.49
N THR A 252 -0.43 8.33 12.67
CA THR A 252 0.04 8.95 11.43
C THR A 252 1.12 10.00 11.66
N GLN A 253 1.06 10.72 12.76
CA GLN A 253 2.02 11.78 13.08
C GLN A 253 3.37 11.18 13.49
N VAL A 254 3.36 10.13 14.29
CA VAL A 254 4.57 9.40 14.70
C VAL A 254 5.21 8.68 13.50
N GLY A 255 4.38 8.11 12.62
CA GLY A 255 4.82 7.35 11.46
C GLY A 255 5.62 8.13 10.43
N ARG A 256 5.40 9.45 10.34
CA ARG A 256 6.04 10.36 9.38
C ARG A 256 7.38 10.91 9.87
N VAL A 257 7.73 10.73 11.14
CA VAL A 257 8.94 11.33 11.71
C VAL A 257 10.18 10.68 11.10
N ASN A 258 11.07 11.53 10.57
CA ASN A 258 12.34 11.09 10.00
C ASN A 258 13.48 11.11 11.04
N MET A 259 14.62 10.55 10.65
CA MET A 259 15.79 10.45 11.53
C MET A 259 16.36 11.83 11.91
N ASN A 260 16.40 12.79 10.99
CA ASN A 260 16.96 14.12 11.22
C ASN A 260 16.18 14.88 12.30
N THR A 261 14.85 14.83 12.26
CA THR A 261 13.99 15.46 13.27
C THR A 261 14.19 14.82 14.64
N MET A 262 14.29 13.49 14.72
CA MET A 262 14.60 12.82 16.00
C MET A 262 15.97 13.21 16.56
N ILE A 263 16.98 13.38 15.71
CA ILE A 263 18.32 13.85 16.13
C ILE A 263 18.23 15.28 16.65
N ARG A 264 17.55 16.19 15.93
CA ARG A 264 17.33 17.59 16.35
C ARG A 264 16.66 17.63 17.72
N MET A 265 15.53 16.97 17.89
CA MET A 265 14.82 16.84 19.18
C MET A 265 15.72 16.27 20.29
N GLY A 266 16.60 15.33 19.96
CA GLY A 266 17.57 14.75 20.89
C GLY A 266 18.60 15.73 21.42
N ARG A 267 19.04 16.70 20.60
CA ARG A 267 20.12 17.62 20.92
C ARG A 267 19.68 18.81 21.77
N VAL A 268 18.44 19.28 21.65
CA VAL A 268 17.98 20.51 22.33
C VAL A 268 17.74 20.32 23.82
N GLU A 269 18.14 21.26 24.66
CA GLU A 269 18.28 21.12 26.12
C GLU A 269 17.00 20.83 26.92
N SER A 270 15.81 21.19 26.44
CA SER A 270 14.56 21.02 27.20
C SER A 270 13.51 20.18 26.46
N VAL A 271 12.59 19.56 27.21
CA VAL A 271 11.43 18.84 26.62
C VAL A 271 10.60 19.81 25.78
N ARG A 272 10.37 21.03 26.28
CA ARG A 272 9.59 22.07 25.59
C ARG A 272 10.24 22.47 24.27
N SER A 273 11.56 22.66 24.26
CA SER A 273 12.30 22.98 23.04
C SER A 273 12.31 21.79 22.07
N SER A 274 12.39 20.56 22.57
CA SER A 274 12.26 19.35 21.75
C SER A 274 10.86 19.23 21.11
N VAL A 275 9.79 19.60 21.83
CA VAL A 275 8.43 19.70 21.29
C VAL A 275 8.33 20.82 20.25
N ALA A 276 9.01 21.95 20.47
CA ALA A 276 9.06 23.05 19.51
C ALA A 276 9.74 22.62 18.19
N GLU A 277 10.86 21.92 18.25
CA GLU A 277 11.52 21.34 17.06
C GLU A 277 10.59 20.42 16.27
N TYR A 278 9.83 19.57 16.96
CA TYR A 278 8.85 18.72 16.30
C TYR A 278 7.75 19.55 15.62
N ARG A 279 7.24 20.59 16.29
CA ARG A 279 6.19 21.47 15.73
C ARG A 279 6.69 22.26 14.52
N VAL A 280 7.94 22.73 14.54
CA VAL A 280 8.57 23.40 13.40
C VAL A 280 8.68 22.44 12.22
N TRP A 281 9.26 21.25 12.43
CA TRP A 281 9.33 20.24 11.38
C TRP A 281 7.95 19.87 10.83
N ARG A 282 6.94 19.76 11.70
CA ARG A 282 5.58 19.47 11.28
C ARG A 282 5.01 20.59 10.40
N ALA A 283 5.20 21.85 10.78
CA ALA A 283 4.78 22.98 9.96
C ALA A 283 5.49 22.99 8.60
N GLU A 284 6.78 22.66 8.55
CA GLU A 284 7.52 22.50 7.29
C GLU A 284 6.94 21.37 6.42
N GLN A 285 6.50 20.26 7.01
CA GLN A 285 5.86 19.17 6.25
C GLN A 285 4.45 19.55 5.79
N ASP A 286 3.65 20.15 6.68
CA ASP A 286 2.28 20.58 6.36
C ASP A 286 2.30 21.65 5.26
N GLU A 287 3.30 22.55 5.24
CA GLU A 287 3.51 23.53 4.15
C GLU A 287 3.95 22.86 2.84
N LYS A 288 4.83 21.85 2.89
CA LYS A 288 5.22 21.07 1.70
C LYS A 288 4.08 20.24 1.12
N GLU A 289 3.20 19.72 1.97
CA GLU A 289 2.02 18.95 1.57
C GLU A 289 0.82 19.86 1.19
N ARG A 290 0.95 21.18 1.37
CA ARG A 290 -0.10 22.13 1.00
C ARG A 290 -0.31 22.08 -0.51
N PRO A 291 -1.57 21.96 -0.99
CA PRO A 291 -1.84 22.03 -2.43
C PRO A 291 -1.28 23.32 -2.99
N LEU A 292 -0.39 23.21 -3.98
CA LEU A 292 0.12 24.36 -4.71
C LEU A 292 -1.04 25.01 -5.48
N PRO A 293 -1.04 26.34 -5.64
CA PRO A 293 -1.92 27.01 -6.60
C PRO A 293 -1.80 26.34 -7.98
N PRO A 294 -2.88 26.27 -8.78
CA PRO A 294 -2.88 25.54 -10.05
C PRO A 294 -1.69 25.84 -10.97
N ALA A 295 -1.33 27.12 -11.11
CA ALA A 295 -0.19 27.56 -11.92
C ALA A 295 1.16 27.05 -11.38
N GLN A 296 1.36 27.06 -10.06
CA GLN A 296 2.59 26.55 -9.43
C GLN A 296 2.65 25.02 -9.49
N ALA A 297 1.50 24.34 -9.34
CA ALA A 297 1.40 22.90 -9.50
C ALA A 297 1.76 22.45 -10.91
N GLU A 298 1.24 23.15 -11.93
CA GLU A 298 1.55 22.91 -13.33
C GLU A 298 3.04 23.18 -13.63
N ALA A 299 3.59 24.30 -13.15
CA ALA A 299 5.00 24.64 -13.33
C ALA A 299 5.90 23.56 -12.72
N LYS A 300 5.61 23.15 -11.48
CA LYS A 300 6.35 22.08 -10.81
C LYS A 300 6.24 20.73 -11.55
N ALA A 301 5.04 20.32 -11.96
CA ALA A 301 4.85 19.07 -12.69
C ALA A 301 5.61 19.08 -14.02
N THR A 302 5.58 20.21 -14.73
CA THR A 302 6.31 20.41 -15.99
C THR A 302 7.82 20.32 -15.77
N ARG A 303 8.36 21.02 -14.76
CA ARG A 303 9.78 20.95 -14.39
C ARG A 303 10.19 19.52 -14.03
N ASP A 304 9.42 18.87 -13.15
CA ASP A 304 9.67 17.49 -12.69
C ASP A 304 9.66 16.45 -13.83
N VAL A 305 8.91 16.70 -14.90
CA VAL A 305 8.84 15.86 -16.11
C VAL A 305 9.98 16.15 -17.07
N LEU A 306 10.24 17.42 -17.38
CA LEU A 306 11.34 17.81 -18.27
C LEU A 306 12.71 17.38 -17.69
N THR A 307 12.94 17.58 -16.38
CA THR A 307 14.16 17.08 -15.71
C THR A 307 14.22 15.55 -15.69
N TRP A 308 13.07 14.86 -15.63
CA TRP A 308 13.03 13.40 -15.74
C TRP A 308 13.44 12.92 -17.13
N ILE A 309 12.95 13.56 -18.19
CA ILE A 309 13.37 13.29 -19.57
C ILE A 309 14.88 13.49 -19.71
N SER A 310 15.43 14.60 -19.17
CA SER A 310 16.89 14.85 -19.14
C SER A 310 17.65 13.72 -18.44
N THR A 311 17.20 13.33 -17.23
CA THR A 311 17.83 12.25 -16.46
C THR A 311 17.83 10.92 -17.22
N CYS A 312 16.74 10.60 -17.90
CA CYS A 312 16.63 9.40 -18.73
C CYS A 312 17.59 9.47 -19.91
N HIS A 313 17.61 10.56 -20.68
CA HIS A 313 18.57 10.75 -21.78
C HIS A 313 20.02 10.59 -21.32
N MET A 314 20.38 11.18 -20.18
CA MET A 314 21.73 11.04 -19.60
C MET A 314 22.05 9.59 -19.22
N GLY A 315 21.08 8.86 -18.66
CA GLY A 315 21.24 7.44 -18.34
C GLY A 315 21.41 6.55 -19.58
N TRP A 316 20.67 6.84 -20.65
CA TRP A 316 20.72 6.08 -21.90
C TRP A 316 21.95 6.40 -22.75
N HIS A 317 22.29 7.68 -22.90
CA HIS A 317 23.46 8.16 -23.64
C HIS A 317 24.75 7.49 -23.13
N ARG A 318 24.93 7.39 -21.81
CA ARG A 318 26.06 6.68 -21.19
C ARG A 318 26.13 5.18 -21.51
N ARG A 319 25.01 4.55 -21.84
CA ARG A 319 24.93 3.11 -22.15
C ARG A 319 25.04 2.80 -23.65
N ARG A 320 24.88 3.79 -24.52
CA ARG A 320 24.64 3.58 -25.96
C ARG A 320 25.62 4.39 -26.85
N GLU A 321 26.90 4.28 -26.54
CA GLU A 321 28.01 4.83 -27.34
C GLU A 321 27.87 6.33 -27.69
N GLY A 322 27.15 7.11 -26.87
CA GLY A 322 27.05 8.55 -27.05
C GLY A 322 25.94 9.05 -27.97
N THR A 323 24.83 8.31 -28.11
CA THR A 323 23.65 8.74 -28.89
C THR A 323 22.39 8.87 -28.03
N TYR A 324 21.56 9.87 -28.32
CA TYR A 324 20.26 10.10 -27.69
C TYR A 324 19.13 9.31 -28.38
N ARG A 325 18.03 9.06 -27.65
CA ARG A 325 16.96 8.15 -28.08
C ARG A 325 15.72 8.89 -28.60
N PRO A 326 15.27 8.68 -29.85
CA PRO A 326 14.12 9.40 -30.42
C PRO A 326 12.76 8.94 -29.85
N ASP A 327 12.61 7.67 -29.48
CA ASP A 327 11.36 7.07 -28.96
C ASP A 327 11.24 7.14 -27.42
N LEU A 328 11.94 8.09 -26.78
CA LEU A 328 12.01 8.11 -25.30
C LEU A 328 10.66 8.46 -24.66
N ILE A 329 9.89 9.37 -25.27
CA ILE A 329 8.61 9.83 -24.72
C ILE A 329 7.59 8.70 -24.66
N ASP A 330 7.49 7.87 -25.70
CA ASP A 330 6.54 6.75 -25.77
C ASP A 330 6.71 5.75 -24.60
N ILE A 331 7.92 5.67 -24.06
CA ILE A 331 8.26 4.79 -22.93
C ILE A 331 7.90 5.45 -21.59
N LEU A 332 8.00 6.79 -21.51
CA LEU A 332 7.86 7.56 -20.27
C LEU A 332 6.47 8.17 -20.08
N ASP A 333 5.59 8.09 -21.07
CA ASP A 333 4.23 8.64 -21.08
C ASP A 333 3.47 8.42 -19.75
N LYS A 334 3.41 7.16 -19.29
CA LYS A 334 2.76 6.79 -18.01
C LYS A 334 3.38 7.45 -16.78
N ASP A 335 4.65 7.80 -16.82
CA ASP A 335 5.34 8.46 -15.70
C ASP A 335 5.04 9.96 -15.64
N PHE A 336 4.67 10.58 -16.76
CA PHE A 336 4.27 11.99 -16.82
C PHE A 336 2.96 12.23 -16.10
N VAL A 337 1.97 11.36 -16.33
CA VAL A 337 0.68 11.38 -15.63
C VAL A 337 0.87 11.19 -14.13
N LYS A 338 1.74 10.26 -13.70
CA LYS A 338 2.07 10.06 -12.28
C LYS A 338 2.73 11.28 -11.63
N LYS A 339 3.43 12.10 -12.42
CA LYS A 339 4.09 13.34 -11.97
C LYS A 339 3.16 14.55 -11.96
N GLY A 340 1.90 14.38 -12.38
CA GLY A 340 0.85 15.39 -12.24
C GLY A 340 0.53 16.17 -13.52
N LEU A 341 1.06 15.75 -14.68
CA LEU A 341 0.59 16.27 -15.97
C LEU A 341 -0.70 15.55 -16.42
N PRO A 342 -1.57 16.22 -17.20
CA PRO A 342 -2.73 15.59 -17.81
C PRO A 342 -2.31 14.52 -18.84
N ASP A 343 -3.24 13.64 -19.22
CA ASP A 343 -2.98 12.63 -20.26
C ASP A 343 -2.63 13.30 -21.61
N ASP A 344 -3.25 14.44 -21.94
CA ASP A 344 -2.81 15.32 -23.02
C ASP A 344 -1.80 16.35 -22.50
N HIS A 345 -0.58 15.88 -22.21
CA HIS A 345 0.46 16.71 -21.59
C HIS A 345 1.14 17.68 -22.57
N SER A 346 0.86 17.60 -23.88
CA SER A 346 1.43 18.48 -24.92
C SER A 346 2.96 18.62 -24.85
N ILE A 347 3.66 17.50 -24.59
CA ILE A 347 5.13 17.48 -24.59
C ILE A 347 5.61 17.21 -26.02
N GLY A 348 6.35 18.15 -26.57
CA GLY A 348 7.17 17.93 -27.76
C GLY A 348 8.53 17.37 -27.38
N HIS A 349 9.06 16.45 -28.17
CA HIS A 349 10.40 15.90 -28.01
C HIS A 349 10.98 15.56 -29.37
N GLU A 350 12.24 15.93 -29.56
CA GLU A 350 12.97 15.63 -30.77
C GLU A 350 14.43 15.30 -30.44
N VAL A 351 15.01 14.46 -31.29
CA VAL A 351 16.44 14.14 -31.32
C VAL A 351 16.96 14.50 -32.71
N SER A 352 18.15 15.08 -32.77
CA SER A 352 18.78 15.44 -34.03
C SER A 352 19.05 14.18 -34.89
N PRO A 353 19.10 14.31 -36.23
CA PRO A 353 19.32 13.15 -37.11
C PRO A 353 20.63 12.40 -36.85
N ASP A 354 21.65 13.09 -36.35
CA ASP A 354 22.94 12.51 -35.96
C ASP A 354 22.94 11.90 -34.55
N GLY A 355 21.84 12.03 -33.79
CA GLY A 355 21.69 11.50 -32.45
C GLY A 355 22.47 12.27 -31.37
N LYS A 356 23.07 13.42 -31.68
CA LYS A 356 23.99 14.15 -30.81
C LYS A 356 23.38 15.30 -30.03
N ALA A 357 22.16 15.70 -30.36
CA ALA A 357 21.41 16.70 -29.62
C ALA A 357 19.96 16.25 -29.42
N TRP A 358 19.34 16.72 -28.35
CA TRP A 358 17.93 16.50 -28.09
C TRP A 358 17.31 17.72 -27.44
N ARG A 359 16.00 17.84 -27.60
CA ARG A 359 15.18 18.87 -26.96
C ARG A 359 13.82 18.30 -26.60
N ALA A 360 13.29 18.74 -25.47
CA ALA A 360 11.91 18.52 -25.08
C ALA A 360 11.31 19.83 -24.61
N TRP A 361 10.04 20.06 -24.91
CA TRP A 361 9.34 21.27 -24.52
C TRP A 361 7.88 20.98 -24.23
N ARG A 362 7.22 21.88 -23.50
CA ARG A 362 5.80 21.82 -23.21
C ARG A 362 5.19 23.22 -23.30
N GLN A 363 3.98 23.29 -23.86
CA GLN A 363 3.15 24.49 -23.77
C GLN A 363 2.41 24.50 -22.42
N MET A 364 2.59 25.57 -21.65
CA MET A 364 1.90 25.83 -20.39
C MET A 364 0.49 26.36 -20.65
N SER A 365 -0.39 26.26 -19.64
CA SER A 365 -1.77 26.77 -19.73
C SER A 365 -1.87 28.28 -20.00
N ASP A 366 -0.84 29.06 -19.66
CA ASP A 366 -0.74 30.49 -19.93
C ASP A 366 -0.20 30.81 -21.35
N GLY A 367 0.07 29.79 -22.16
CA GLY A 367 0.55 29.92 -23.53
C GLY A 367 2.07 29.99 -23.69
N ARG A 368 2.85 30.05 -22.60
CA ARG A 368 4.32 30.01 -22.67
C ARG A 368 4.82 28.62 -22.99
N TYR A 369 5.97 28.55 -23.66
CA TYR A 369 6.70 27.32 -23.93
C TYR A 369 7.93 27.25 -23.03
N VAL A 370 8.05 26.14 -22.31
CA VAL A 370 9.21 25.82 -21.48
C VAL A 370 9.87 24.54 -21.97
N GLY A 371 11.19 24.51 -22.02
CA GLY A 371 11.91 23.38 -22.58
C GLY A 371 13.27 23.13 -21.94
N ILE A 372 13.75 21.91 -22.16
CA ILE A 372 15.05 21.42 -21.72
C ILE A 372 15.69 20.65 -22.87
N GLY A 373 17.00 20.72 -22.99
CA GLY A 373 17.71 20.00 -24.04
C GLY A 373 19.19 19.87 -23.71
N ALA A 374 19.88 19.09 -24.53
CA ALA A 374 21.33 19.01 -24.46
C ALA A 374 21.91 18.79 -25.86
N ALA A 375 23.16 19.21 -26.02
CA ALA A 375 24.00 18.94 -27.18
C ALA A 375 25.36 18.39 -26.72
N GLU A 376 26.19 17.92 -27.66
CA GLU A 376 27.49 17.27 -27.38
C GLU A 376 28.47 18.16 -26.57
N ILE A 377 29.53 17.53 -26.03
CA ILE A 377 30.38 17.89 -24.88
C ILE A 377 30.75 19.39 -24.72
N PRO A 378 30.72 19.89 -23.46
CA PRO A 378 30.25 19.17 -22.27
C PRO A 378 28.73 18.97 -22.36
N HIS A 379 28.22 17.88 -21.78
CA HIS A 379 26.79 17.63 -21.67
C HIS A 379 26.17 18.69 -20.76
N GLU A 380 25.95 19.85 -21.36
CA GLU A 380 25.41 21.02 -20.74
C GLU A 380 23.90 20.93 -20.90
N GLU A 381 23.20 21.01 -19.77
CA GLU A 381 21.76 21.12 -19.77
C GLU A 381 21.41 22.54 -20.18
N TRP A 382 20.62 22.67 -21.24
CA TRP A 382 20.13 23.94 -21.75
C TRP A 382 18.66 24.08 -21.44
N HIS A 383 18.25 25.28 -21.05
CA HIS A 383 16.87 25.61 -20.73
C HIS A 383 16.28 26.58 -21.77
N TYR A 384 15.00 26.42 -22.07
CA TYR A 384 14.25 27.26 -22.99
C TYR A 384 13.03 27.85 -22.26
N GLU A 385 12.78 29.13 -22.48
CA GLU A 385 11.53 29.80 -22.13
C GLU A 385 11.18 30.81 -23.24
N GLY A 386 9.99 30.70 -23.83
CA GLY A 386 9.60 31.56 -24.96
C GLY A 386 8.10 31.53 -25.26
N GLY A 387 7.68 32.40 -26.19
CA GLY A 387 6.28 32.49 -26.63
C GLY A 387 5.89 31.47 -27.72
N ASN A 388 6.85 30.73 -28.28
CA ASN A 388 6.64 29.74 -29.33
C ASN A 388 7.40 28.45 -29.00
N ALA A 389 7.12 27.36 -29.71
CA ALA A 389 7.95 26.16 -29.61
C ALA A 389 9.40 26.47 -30.06
N PRO A 390 10.41 25.85 -29.44
CA PRO A 390 11.81 26.06 -29.83
C PRO A 390 12.00 25.68 -31.30
N SER A 391 12.65 26.54 -32.09
CA SER A 391 12.85 26.31 -33.53
C SER A 391 14.11 25.49 -33.84
N GLY A 392 15.13 25.54 -32.98
CA GLY A 392 16.38 24.78 -33.12
C GLY A 392 16.75 23.92 -31.92
N PHE A 393 17.76 23.07 -32.09
CA PHE A 393 18.41 22.35 -31.00
C PHE A 393 19.38 23.29 -30.25
N PRO A 394 19.65 23.08 -28.95
CA PRO A 394 20.76 23.75 -28.29
C PRO A 394 22.09 23.50 -29.04
N PRO A 395 23.05 24.46 -29.08
CA PRO A 395 23.07 25.76 -28.41
C PRO A 395 22.55 26.91 -29.30
N ALA A 396 21.36 26.79 -29.88
CA ALA A 396 20.74 27.92 -30.59
C ALA A 396 20.47 29.12 -29.65
N ALA A 397 20.40 30.33 -30.22
CA ALA A 397 20.41 31.60 -29.48
C ALA A 397 19.24 31.79 -28.48
N ASP A 398 18.18 31.02 -28.64
CA ASP A 398 16.98 30.99 -27.81
C ASP A 398 17.10 30.07 -26.57
N TRP A 399 18.21 29.34 -26.44
CA TRP A 399 18.51 28.48 -25.31
C TRP A 399 19.47 29.15 -24.33
N VAL A 400 19.19 29.01 -23.04
CA VAL A 400 20.05 29.48 -21.95
C VAL A 400 20.91 28.33 -21.45
N GLY A 401 22.23 28.50 -21.59
CA GLY A 401 23.23 27.52 -21.17
C GLY A 401 23.53 27.57 -19.66
N PRO A 402 24.20 26.53 -19.13
CA PRO A 402 24.35 26.31 -17.69
C PRO A 402 25.21 27.36 -16.97
N LEU A 403 26.06 28.11 -17.68
CA LEU A 403 26.90 29.17 -17.09
C LEU A 403 26.17 30.52 -16.95
N ALA A 404 25.07 30.72 -17.67
CA ALA A 404 24.27 31.96 -17.63
C ALA A 404 23.12 31.89 -16.62
N PHE A 405 22.86 30.71 -16.05
CA PHE A 405 21.64 30.39 -15.30
C PHE A 405 21.70 30.71 -13.79
N ALA A 406 22.29 31.87 -13.44
CA ALA A 406 22.32 32.39 -12.06
C ALA A 406 21.48 33.68 -11.93
N ALA A 407 20.35 33.76 -12.62
CA ALA A 407 19.44 34.89 -12.57
C ALA A 407 18.20 34.52 -11.75
N GLU A 408 18.06 35.12 -10.56
CA GLU A 408 16.88 34.97 -9.70
C GLU A 408 15.60 35.34 -10.47
N GLY A 409 14.62 34.44 -10.50
CA GLY A 409 13.28 34.67 -11.05
C GLY A 409 12.95 33.91 -12.34
N SER A 410 13.77 32.94 -12.74
CA SER A 410 13.51 32.10 -13.92
C SER A 410 12.46 31.01 -13.64
N PHE A 411 11.81 30.45 -14.68
CA PHE A 411 10.93 29.28 -14.53
C PHE A 411 11.63 28.07 -13.89
N TRP A 412 12.96 28.01 -13.84
CA TRP A 412 13.71 26.84 -13.36
C TRP A 412 14.27 27.01 -11.94
N ASP A 413 14.18 28.19 -11.32
CA ASP A 413 14.40 28.41 -9.87
C ASP A 413 13.27 27.80 -9.04
#